data_AF-A0A534SQM6-F1
#
_entry.id   AF-A0A534SQM6-F1
#
_cell.length_a   1.000
_cell.length_b   1.000
_cell.length_c   1.000
_cell.angle_alpha   90.00
_cell.angle_beta   90.00
_cell.angle_gamma   90.00
#
_symmetry.space_group_name_H-M   'P 1'
#
loop_
_entity.id
_entity.type
_entity.pdbx_description
1 polymer ?
#
loop_
_entity_poly.entity_id
_entity_poly.type
_entity_poly.pdbx_seq_one_letter_code
_entity_poly.pdbx_strand_id
1 'polypeptide(L)'
;MPRRFPYPAILAAVGLFLVPAAQADGPTRKQVACMLALNAAGAHVAAVSVAAATRCVRDACTGKLAGGETADQCLAADRTGAVGRAKQKTVAVAGRKCRQAPPFGPQSAQEVNDAFAAPLRLHAVFGPELAAVLKTTATDRAAAGCQIAVAKGLALVTVAELGEFNRCERFKLRHGATSALALQTCVGVDTGRLGRAR
;
A
#
# COMPACT_ATOMS: atom_id res chain seq x y z
N MET A 1 13.61 -21.06 5.88
CA MET A 1 14.42 -20.67 4.72
C MET A 1 13.59 -19.71 3.85
N PRO A 2 13.99 -18.43 3.69
CA PRO A 2 13.24 -17.52 2.84
C PRO A 2 13.54 -17.83 1.36
N ARG A 3 12.50 -18.21 0.61
CA ARG A 3 12.58 -18.42 -0.84
C ARG A 3 12.46 -17.06 -1.54
N ARG A 4 13.53 -16.63 -2.21
CA ARG A 4 13.54 -15.44 -3.08
C ARG A 4 13.12 -15.86 -4.49
N PHE A 5 12.10 -15.23 -5.04
CA PHE A 5 11.70 -15.42 -6.45
C PHE A 5 12.58 -14.55 -7.37
N PRO A 6 13.07 -15.10 -8.50
CA PRO A 6 13.86 -14.34 -9.47
C PRO A 6 12.92 -13.59 -10.42
N TYR A 7 13.02 -12.26 -10.45
CA TYR A 7 12.50 -11.46 -11.56
C TYR A 7 13.68 -11.02 -12.44
N PRO A 8 13.53 -11.03 -13.77
CA PRO A 8 14.63 -10.81 -14.70
C PRO A 8 15.12 -9.36 -14.67
N ALA A 9 16.44 -9.24 -14.84
CA ALA A 9 17.19 -7.99 -14.86
C ALA A 9 16.74 -7.07 -16.00
N ILE A 10 16.52 -5.80 -15.68
CA ILE A 10 16.56 -4.70 -16.65
C ILE A 10 17.66 -3.75 -16.20
N LEU A 11 18.81 -3.87 -16.86
CA LEU A 11 19.91 -2.90 -16.82
C LEU A 11 19.73 -1.94 -17.99
N ALA A 12 19.62 -0.64 -17.73
CA ALA A 12 20.01 0.41 -18.68
C ALA A 12 20.22 1.77 -17.99
N ALA A 13 21.50 2.13 -17.87
CA ALA A 13 22.14 3.46 -17.87
C ALA A 13 21.45 4.67 -17.19
N VAL A 14 22.02 5.10 -16.06
CA VAL A 14 21.89 6.47 -15.52
C VAL A 14 23.27 7.13 -15.55
N GLY A 15 23.37 8.27 -16.23
CA GLY A 15 24.59 9.08 -16.30
C GLY A 15 25.03 9.56 -14.91
N LEU A 16 26.32 9.41 -14.61
CA LEU A 16 26.94 9.86 -13.37
C LEU A 16 27.01 11.39 -13.37
N PHE A 17 26.07 12.06 -12.69
CA PHE A 17 26.36 13.36 -12.10
C PHE A 17 27.05 13.11 -10.75
N LEU A 18 28.35 13.38 -10.68
CA LEU A 18 29.10 13.41 -9.42
C LEU A 18 28.66 14.63 -8.60
N VAL A 19 27.56 14.47 -7.86
CA VAL A 19 27.28 15.32 -6.70
C VAL A 19 28.23 14.87 -5.59
N PRO A 20 29.02 15.75 -4.98
CA PRO A 20 29.86 15.36 -3.84
C PRO A 20 28.96 14.77 -2.77
N ALA A 21 29.19 13.49 -2.45
CA ALA A 21 28.59 12.85 -1.30
C ALA A 21 29.13 13.57 -0.06
N ALA A 22 28.36 14.53 0.46
CA ALA A 22 28.49 14.91 1.84
C ALA A 22 28.43 13.61 2.66
N GLN A 23 29.50 13.33 3.40
CA GLN A 23 29.61 12.18 4.28
C GLN A 23 28.31 12.10 5.10
N ALA A 24 27.50 11.08 4.80
CA ALA A 24 26.13 11.02 5.26
C ALA A 24 26.11 10.61 6.73
N ASP A 25 26.24 11.60 7.62
CA ASP A 25 25.57 11.52 8.90
C ASP A 25 24.11 11.15 8.58
N GLY A 26 23.66 9.99 9.05
CA GLY A 26 22.35 9.44 8.72
C GLY A 26 21.19 10.42 8.98
N PRO A 27 19.95 10.05 8.65
CA PRO A 27 18.80 10.93 8.85
C PRO A 27 18.75 11.47 10.28
N THR A 28 18.55 12.78 10.42
CA THR A 28 18.39 13.41 11.74
C THR A 28 17.18 12.82 12.46
N ARG A 29 17.10 13.00 13.79
CA ARG A 29 15.91 12.56 14.55
C ARG A 29 14.60 13.15 14.01
N LYS A 30 14.64 14.38 13.48
CA LYS A 30 13.48 15.04 12.87
C LYS A 30 13.11 14.39 11.53
N GLN A 31 14.10 14.06 10.69
CA GLN A 31 13.88 13.34 9.43
C GLN A 31 13.36 11.92 9.69
N VAL A 32 13.91 11.18 10.65
CA VAL A 32 13.37 9.87 11.08
C VAL A 32 11.93 10.00 11.55
N ALA A 33 11.61 11.00 12.36
CA ALA A 33 10.24 11.24 12.82
C ALA A 33 9.28 11.56 11.66
N CYS A 34 9.72 12.33 10.67
CA CYS A 34 8.97 12.58 9.45
C CYS A 34 8.70 11.27 8.68
N MET A 35 9.74 10.48 8.38
CA MET A 35 9.62 9.24 7.62
C MET A 35 8.65 8.26 8.28
N LEU A 36 8.80 8.03 9.59
CA LEU A 36 7.89 7.14 10.34
C LEU A 36 6.44 7.65 10.35
N ALA A 37 6.25 8.97 10.39
CA ALA A 37 4.91 9.56 10.37
C ALA A 37 4.27 9.46 8.98
N LEU A 38 5.03 9.69 7.90
CA LEU A 38 4.57 9.52 6.53
C LEU A 38 4.21 8.06 6.24
N ASN A 39 5.03 7.09 6.64
CA ASN A 39 4.73 5.67 6.41
C ASN A 39 3.53 5.18 7.22
N ALA A 40 3.36 5.67 8.46
CA ALA A 40 2.15 5.39 9.22
C ALA A 40 0.89 5.98 8.57
N ALA A 41 0.98 7.20 8.02
CA ALA A 41 -0.14 7.84 7.31
C ALA A 41 -0.45 7.13 5.99
N GLY A 42 0.57 6.80 5.19
CA GLY A 42 0.43 5.98 3.99
C GLY A 42 -0.20 4.63 4.28
N ALA A 43 0.22 3.95 5.35
CA ALA A 43 -0.40 2.69 5.74
C ALA A 43 -1.87 2.81 6.15
N HIS A 44 -2.26 3.95 6.72
CA HIS A 44 -3.68 4.24 6.94
C HIS A 44 -4.43 4.44 5.63
N VAL A 45 -3.86 5.17 4.65
CA VAL A 45 -4.43 5.30 3.30
C VAL A 45 -4.63 3.91 2.68
N ALA A 46 -3.62 3.05 2.71
CA ALA A 46 -3.73 1.70 2.18
C ALA A 46 -4.82 0.88 2.87
N ALA A 47 -4.86 0.89 4.20
CA ALA A 47 -5.90 0.17 4.96
C ALA A 47 -7.32 0.62 4.60
N VAL A 48 -7.52 1.93 4.42
CA VAL A 48 -8.81 2.48 4.01
C VAL A 48 -9.13 2.14 2.55
N SER A 49 -8.16 2.24 1.65
CA SER A 49 -8.32 1.87 0.24
C SER A 49 -8.68 0.39 0.06
N VAL A 50 -8.02 -0.53 0.76
CA VAL A 50 -8.35 -1.97 0.65
C VAL A 50 -9.73 -2.27 1.24
N ALA A 51 -10.15 -1.58 2.30
CA ALA A 51 -11.47 -1.74 2.89
C ALA A 51 -12.57 -1.24 1.94
N ALA A 52 -12.35 -0.09 1.31
CA ALA A 52 -13.25 0.46 0.29
C ALA A 52 -13.36 -0.50 -0.92
N ALA A 53 -12.23 -1.01 -1.40
CA ALA A 53 -12.21 -1.94 -2.53
C ALA A 53 -12.89 -3.29 -2.22
N THR A 54 -12.63 -3.85 -1.04
CA THR A 54 -13.31 -5.07 -0.56
C THR A 54 -14.83 -4.86 -0.44
N ARG A 55 -15.26 -3.66 -0.03
CA ARG A 55 -16.68 -3.30 -0.03
C ARG A 55 -17.23 -3.24 -1.45
N CYS A 56 -16.54 -2.65 -2.42
CA CYS A 56 -16.98 -2.62 -3.81
C CYS A 56 -17.17 -4.02 -4.39
N VAL A 57 -16.22 -4.94 -4.19
CA VAL A 57 -16.36 -6.33 -4.65
C VAL A 57 -17.58 -7.00 -4.01
N ARG A 58 -17.76 -6.85 -2.70
CA ARG A 58 -18.93 -7.39 -2.00
C ARG A 58 -20.24 -6.79 -2.49
N ASP A 59 -20.31 -5.48 -2.70
CA ASP A 59 -21.52 -4.83 -3.18
C ASP A 59 -21.82 -5.26 -4.62
N ALA A 60 -20.79 -5.41 -5.48
CA ALA A 60 -20.93 -5.98 -6.83
C ALA A 60 -21.52 -7.40 -6.77
N CYS A 61 -20.89 -8.28 -5.99
CA CYS A 61 -21.33 -9.66 -5.83
C CYS A 61 -22.71 -9.79 -5.19
N THR A 62 -23.13 -8.86 -4.34
CA THR A 62 -24.44 -8.93 -3.66
C THR A 62 -25.53 -8.08 -4.34
N GLY A 63 -25.24 -7.49 -5.52
CA GLY A 63 -26.20 -6.67 -6.25
C GLY A 63 -26.57 -5.36 -5.54
N LYS A 64 -25.64 -4.80 -4.76
CA LYS A 64 -25.82 -3.59 -3.95
C LYS A 64 -25.08 -2.36 -4.50
N LEU A 65 -24.52 -2.46 -5.71
CA LEU A 65 -24.01 -1.28 -6.42
C LEU A 65 -25.19 -0.38 -6.84
N ALA A 66 -24.98 0.93 -6.79
CA ALA A 66 -26.05 1.88 -7.07
C ALA A 66 -26.36 1.92 -8.57
N GLY A 67 -27.62 1.80 -8.98
CA GLY A 67 -28.11 2.22 -10.30
C GLY A 67 -27.23 1.91 -11.52
N GLY A 68 -26.80 0.65 -11.71
CA GLY A 68 -25.96 0.26 -12.85
C GLY A 68 -24.47 0.59 -12.72
N GLU A 69 -24.03 1.08 -11.55
CA GLU A 69 -22.62 1.27 -11.20
C GLU A 69 -21.85 -0.03 -11.40
N THR A 70 -20.72 0.05 -12.10
CA THR A 70 -19.78 -1.07 -12.27
C THR A 70 -18.85 -1.20 -11.06
N ALA A 71 -18.21 -2.36 -10.90
CA ALA A 71 -17.21 -2.54 -9.85
C ALA A 71 -16.07 -1.50 -9.95
N ASP A 72 -15.61 -1.18 -11.17
CA ASP A 72 -14.56 -0.20 -11.41
C ASP A 72 -14.99 1.23 -11.06
N GLN A 73 -16.23 1.60 -11.40
CA GLN A 73 -16.81 2.89 -11.00
C GLN A 73 -16.88 3.00 -9.48
N CYS A 74 -17.30 1.93 -8.79
CA CYS A 74 -17.31 1.88 -7.33
C CYS A 74 -15.91 2.11 -6.73
N LEU A 75 -14.88 1.50 -7.31
CA LEU A 75 -13.49 1.63 -6.87
C LEU A 75 -12.97 3.06 -7.04
N ALA A 76 -13.35 3.72 -8.14
CA ALA A 76 -12.95 5.09 -8.43
C ALA A 76 -13.70 6.14 -7.59
N ALA A 77 -14.93 5.86 -7.17
CA ALA A 77 -15.83 6.87 -6.62
C ALA A 77 -15.54 7.34 -5.19
N ASP A 78 -14.69 6.65 -4.41
CA ASP A 78 -14.48 6.91 -2.96
C ASP A 78 -15.81 7.25 -2.25
N ARG A 79 -16.81 6.38 -2.38
CA ARG A 79 -18.23 6.67 -2.05
C ARG A 79 -18.50 7.19 -0.64
N THR A 80 -17.56 6.99 0.29
CA THR A 80 -17.68 7.47 1.69
C THR A 80 -16.75 8.66 1.99
N GLY A 81 -15.97 9.11 1.01
CA GLY A 81 -14.90 10.10 1.15
C GLY A 81 -13.76 9.64 2.06
N ALA A 82 -13.71 8.37 2.44
CA ALA A 82 -12.78 7.89 3.46
C ALA A 82 -11.34 7.89 2.95
N VAL A 83 -11.12 7.52 1.68
CA VAL A 83 -9.78 7.54 1.07
C VAL A 83 -9.30 8.98 0.96
N GLY A 84 -10.13 9.90 0.47
CA GLY A 84 -9.85 11.32 0.40
C GLY A 84 -9.48 11.92 1.76
N ARG A 85 -10.27 11.62 2.82
CA ARG A 85 -9.94 12.04 4.19
C ARG A 85 -8.63 11.45 4.69
N ALA A 86 -8.32 10.19 4.38
CA ALA A 86 -7.04 9.58 4.74
C ALA A 86 -5.87 10.28 4.03
N LYS A 87 -6.01 10.59 2.73
CA LYS A 87 -5.01 11.35 1.96
C LYS A 87 -4.77 12.76 2.52
N GLN A 88 -5.83 13.46 2.91
CA GLN A 88 -5.73 14.76 3.57
C GLN A 88 -5.02 14.68 4.92
N LYS A 89 -5.23 13.60 5.69
CA LYS A 89 -4.47 13.37 6.93
C LYS A 89 -2.97 13.21 6.64
N THR A 90 -2.58 12.55 5.55
CA THR A 90 -1.18 12.46 5.11
C THR A 90 -0.61 13.85 4.84
N VAL A 91 -1.32 14.71 4.11
CA VAL A 91 -0.91 16.11 3.85
C VAL A 91 -0.70 16.87 5.17
N ALA A 92 -1.65 16.75 6.09
CA ALA A 92 -1.56 17.40 7.39
C ALA A 92 -0.40 16.86 8.25
N VAL A 93 -0.10 15.56 8.17
CA VAL A 93 1.06 14.95 8.84
C VAL A 93 2.37 15.47 8.25
N ALA A 94 2.47 15.54 6.92
CA ALA A 94 3.65 16.06 6.24
C ALA A 94 3.93 17.51 6.67
N GLY A 95 2.93 18.40 6.62
CA GLY A 95 3.08 19.79 7.04
C GLY A 95 3.51 19.95 8.51
N ARG A 96 3.09 19.04 9.40
CA ARG A 96 3.46 19.09 10.83
C ARG A 96 4.82 18.47 11.14
N LYS A 97 5.18 17.36 10.49
CA LYS A 97 6.32 16.51 10.88
C LYS A 97 7.52 16.62 9.94
N CYS A 98 7.30 17.04 8.70
CA CYS A 98 8.28 17.02 7.62
C CYS A 98 8.77 18.42 7.24
N ARG A 99 9.11 19.24 8.23
CA ARG A 99 9.76 20.55 8.00
C ARG A 99 11.16 20.41 7.40
N GLN A 100 11.77 19.24 7.58
CA GLN A 100 13.00 18.83 6.92
C GLN A 100 12.66 17.64 6.05
N ALA A 101 13.02 17.70 4.77
CA ALA A 101 12.79 16.61 3.84
C ALA A 101 13.58 15.36 4.29
N PRO A 102 12.99 14.15 4.21
CA PRO A 102 13.72 12.91 4.39
C PRO A 102 14.90 12.81 3.43
N PRO A 103 16.07 12.30 3.85
CA PRO A 103 17.21 12.13 2.93
C PRO A 103 17.01 10.99 1.93
N PHE A 104 16.01 10.14 2.15
CA PHE A 104 15.58 9.08 1.24
C PHE A 104 14.14 8.67 1.52
N GLY A 105 13.54 7.93 0.59
CA GLY A 105 12.10 7.60 0.63
C GLY A 105 11.24 8.76 0.10
N PRO A 106 9.91 8.70 0.32
CA PRO A 106 8.98 9.70 -0.20
C PRO A 106 9.31 11.11 0.29
N GLN A 107 9.38 12.05 -0.65
CA GLN A 107 9.72 13.46 -0.40
C GLN A 107 8.48 14.33 -0.15
N SER A 108 7.30 13.82 -0.50
CA SER A 108 6.04 14.58 -0.41
C SER A 108 4.88 13.71 0.09
N ALA A 109 3.86 14.37 0.63
CA ALA A 109 2.60 13.69 0.96
C ALA A 109 1.91 13.10 -0.28
N GLN A 110 2.13 13.70 -1.46
CA GLN A 110 1.57 13.24 -2.71
C GLN A 110 2.19 11.90 -3.13
N GLU A 111 3.52 11.79 -3.10
CA GLU A 111 4.21 10.51 -3.36
C GLU A 111 3.74 9.40 -2.41
N VAL A 112 3.55 9.72 -1.13
CA VAL A 112 2.99 8.77 -0.16
C VAL A 112 1.55 8.39 -0.53
N ASN A 113 0.70 9.37 -0.84
CA ASN A 113 -0.68 9.09 -1.20
C ASN A 113 -0.77 8.24 -2.48
N ASP A 114 0.07 8.50 -3.48
CA ASP A 114 0.07 7.76 -4.75
C ASP A 114 0.61 6.34 -4.57
N ALA A 115 1.69 6.18 -3.82
CA ALA A 115 2.25 4.85 -3.52
C ALA A 115 1.29 3.96 -2.73
N PHE A 116 0.46 4.54 -1.85
CA PHE A 116 -0.42 3.79 -0.94
C PHE A 116 -1.90 3.79 -1.34
N ALA A 117 -2.30 4.48 -2.42
CA ALA A 117 -3.71 4.54 -2.84
C ALA A 117 -4.19 3.31 -3.63
N ALA A 118 -3.29 2.59 -4.32
CA ALA A 118 -3.64 1.46 -5.18
C ALA A 118 -3.06 0.09 -4.71
N PRO A 119 -3.08 -0.25 -3.40
CA PRO A 119 -2.36 -1.41 -2.91
C PRO A 119 -3.10 -2.72 -3.23
N LEU A 120 -4.43 -2.68 -3.35
CA LEU A 120 -5.22 -3.84 -3.75
C LEU A 120 -5.16 -4.01 -5.27
N ARG A 121 -4.33 -4.94 -5.73
CA ARG A 121 -4.22 -5.30 -7.16
C ARG A 121 -5.36 -6.24 -7.57
N LEU A 122 -6.63 -5.80 -7.42
CA LEU A 122 -7.79 -6.61 -7.79
C LEU A 122 -7.73 -7.13 -9.22
N HIS A 123 -7.31 -6.27 -10.16
CA HIS A 123 -7.15 -6.65 -11.56
C HIS A 123 -6.06 -7.70 -11.82
N ALA A 124 -5.08 -7.84 -10.93
CA ALA A 124 -4.08 -8.91 -11.04
C ALA A 124 -4.65 -10.28 -10.65
N VAL A 125 -5.72 -10.31 -9.85
CA VAL A 125 -6.36 -11.56 -9.39
C VAL A 125 -7.57 -11.91 -10.23
N PHE A 126 -8.42 -10.92 -10.52
CA PHE A 126 -9.68 -11.11 -11.25
C PHE A 126 -9.59 -10.77 -12.73
N GLY A 127 -8.46 -10.25 -13.21
CA GLY A 127 -8.31 -9.78 -14.58
C GLY A 127 -8.74 -8.32 -14.78
N PRO A 128 -8.54 -7.77 -15.98
CA PRO A 128 -8.77 -6.35 -16.26
C PRO A 128 -10.25 -5.96 -16.17
N GLU A 129 -11.16 -6.84 -16.58
CA GLU A 129 -12.60 -6.56 -16.66
C GLU A 129 -13.35 -7.14 -15.45
N LEU A 130 -13.38 -6.42 -14.34
CA LEU A 130 -14.02 -6.91 -13.10
C LEU A 130 -15.51 -7.21 -13.30
N ALA A 131 -16.21 -6.40 -14.10
CA ALA A 131 -17.64 -6.57 -14.39
C ALA A 131 -17.94 -7.89 -15.13
N ALA A 132 -17.02 -8.39 -15.95
CA ALA A 132 -17.20 -9.65 -16.68
C ALA A 132 -16.95 -10.89 -15.79
N VAL A 133 -16.10 -10.74 -14.77
CA VAL A 133 -15.62 -11.85 -13.94
C VAL A 133 -16.43 -12.00 -12.65
N LEU A 134 -16.80 -10.89 -12.00
CA LEU A 134 -17.53 -10.94 -10.74
C LEU A 134 -18.94 -11.50 -10.95
N LYS A 135 -19.23 -12.60 -10.26
CA LYS A 135 -20.56 -13.23 -10.23
C LYS A 135 -21.39 -12.61 -9.11
N THR A 136 -22.69 -12.54 -9.37
CA THR A 136 -23.64 -12.07 -8.37
C THR A 136 -24.20 -13.25 -7.59
N THR A 137 -24.64 -13.04 -6.35
CA THR A 137 -25.29 -14.07 -5.55
C THR A 137 -26.61 -14.57 -6.14
N ALA A 138 -27.19 -13.82 -7.09
CA ALA A 138 -28.36 -14.22 -7.85
C ALA A 138 -28.02 -15.17 -9.02
N THR A 139 -26.81 -15.04 -9.60
CA THR A 139 -26.37 -15.85 -10.75
C THR A 139 -25.57 -17.08 -10.31
N ASP A 140 -24.63 -16.90 -9.38
CA ASP A 140 -23.83 -17.97 -8.78
C ASP A 140 -23.39 -17.56 -7.37
N ARG A 141 -24.12 -18.06 -6.36
CA ARG A 141 -23.85 -17.78 -4.95
C ARG A 141 -22.50 -18.31 -4.48
N ALA A 142 -22.07 -19.46 -4.99
CA ALA A 142 -20.81 -20.07 -4.57
C ALA A 142 -19.62 -19.29 -5.12
N ALA A 143 -19.65 -18.95 -6.41
CA ALA A 143 -18.63 -18.10 -7.03
C ALA A 143 -18.58 -16.70 -6.39
N ALA A 144 -19.73 -16.07 -6.17
CA ALA A 144 -19.80 -14.76 -5.50
C ALA A 144 -19.20 -14.82 -4.08
N GLY A 145 -19.51 -15.87 -3.31
CA GLY A 145 -18.93 -16.08 -1.98
C GLY A 145 -17.40 -16.24 -2.02
N CYS A 146 -16.89 -17.03 -2.97
CA CYS A 146 -15.47 -17.20 -3.19
C CYS A 146 -14.76 -15.88 -3.56
N GLN A 147 -15.32 -15.11 -4.49
CA GLN A 147 -14.76 -13.83 -4.93
C GLN A 147 -14.68 -12.80 -3.79
N ILE A 148 -15.72 -12.73 -2.96
CA ILE A 148 -15.71 -11.91 -1.75
C ILE A 148 -14.60 -12.36 -0.78
N ALA A 149 -14.46 -13.66 -0.57
CA ALA A 149 -13.43 -14.21 0.31
C ALA A 149 -12.01 -13.92 -0.21
N VAL A 150 -11.78 -14.06 -1.52
CA VAL A 150 -10.51 -13.74 -2.16
C VAL A 150 -10.16 -12.26 -2.01
N ALA A 151 -11.12 -11.35 -2.27
CA ALA A 151 -10.89 -9.91 -2.09
C ALA A 151 -10.55 -9.56 -0.63
N LYS A 152 -11.25 -10.17 0.34
CA LYS A 152 -10.95 -10.02 1.77
C LYS A 152 -9.56 -10.56 2.11
N GLY A 153 -9.21 -11.75 1.62
CA GLY A 153 -7.91 -12.37 1.84
C GLY A 153 -6.77 -11.50 1.31
N LEU A 154 -6.93 -10.97 0.09
CA LEU A 154 -5.97 -10.04 -0.49
C LEU A 154 -5.80 -8.77 0.38
N ALA A 155 -6.90 -8.19 0.85
CA ALA A 155 -6.85 -7.03 1.75
C ALA A 155 -6.14 -7.33 3.07
N LEU A 156 -6.38 -8.51 3.67
CA LEU A 156 -5.72 -8.95 4.90
C LEU A 156 -4.21 -9.13 4.69
N VAL A 157 -3.80 -9.78 3.60
CA VAL A 157 -2.38 -9.95 3.23
C VAL A 157 -1.72 -8.58 3.06
N THR A 158 -2.32 -7.68 2.27
CA THR A 158 -1.79 -6.33 2.04
C THR A 158 -1.60 -5.55 3.35
N VAL A 159 -2.58 -5.56 4.25
CA VAL A 159 -2.47 -4.86 5.55
C VAL A 159 -1.41 -5.50 6.44
N ALA A 160 -1.32 -6.83 6.44
CA ALA A 160 -0.35 -7.55 7.24
C ALA A 160 1.09 -7.34 6.74
N GLU A 161 1.34 -7.45 5.43
CA GLU A 161 2.64 -7.17 4.79
C GLU A 161 3.09 -5.76 5.10
N LEU A 162 2.19 -4.79 4.95
CA LEU A 162 2.51 -3.40 5.25
C LEU A 162 2.77 -3.17 6.75
N GLY A 163 2.04 -3.89 7.61
CA GLY A 163 2.30 -3.90 9.04
C GLY A 163 3.69 -4.42 9.39
N GLU A 164 4.16 -5.48 8.74
CA GLU A 164 5.52 -6.03 8.92
C GLU A 164 6.58 -5.06 8.40
N PHE A 165 6.38 -4.53 7.19
CA PHE A 165 7.29 -3.54 6.60
C PHE A 165 7.49 -2.34 7.53
N ASN A 166 6.39 -1.75 8.02
CA ASN A 166 6.45 -0.60 8.94
C ASN A 166 7.10 -0.92 10.29
N ARG A 167 6.98 -2.17 10.77
CA ARG A 167 7.67 -2.62 11.99
C ARG A 167 9.17 -2.70 11.77
N CYS A 168 9.59 -3.38 10.71
CA CYS A 168 11.00 -3.54 10.35
C CYS A 168 11.66 -2.18 10.06
N GLU A 169 11.00 -1.34 9.28
CA GLU A 169 11.50 -0.01 8.96
C GLU A 169 11.66 0.84 10.23
N ARG A 170 10.65 0.83 11.12
CA ARG A 170 10.75 1.54 12.40
C ARG A 170 11.94 1.10 13.22
N PHE A 171 12.19 -0.21 13.29
CA PHE A 171 13.35 -0.75 13.97
C PHE A 171 14.65 -0.24 13.34
N LYS A 172 14.80 -0.39 12.02
CA LYS A 172 16.00 0.02 11.27
C LYS A 172 16.29 1.51 11.34
N LEU A 173 15.29 2.37 11.16
CA LEU A 173 15.48 3.82 11.26
C LEU A 173 15.85 4.26 12.67
N ARG A 174 15.31 3.60 13.70
CA ARG A 174 15.73 3.85 15.10
C ARG A 174 17.12 3.32 15.42
N HIS A 175 17.70 2.48 14.57
CA HIS A 175 19.03 1.90 14.74
C HIS A 175 20.00 2.38 13.65
N GLY A 176 19.74 3.57 13.08
CA GLY A 176 20.72 4.28 12.26
C GLY A 176 20.76 3.85 10.79
N ALA A 177 19.69 3.27 10.24
CA ALA A 177 19.62 3.05 8.80
C ALA A 177 19.76 4.37 8.03
N THR A 178 20.74 4.43 7.13
CA THR A 178 21.16 5.66 6.42
C THR A 178 20.70 5.72 4.96
N SER A 179 20.04 4.69 4.45
CA SER A 179 19.62 4.64 3.04
C SER A 179 18.34 3.84 2.82
N ALA A 180 17.69 4.07 1.68
CA ALA A 180 16.56 3.26 1.23
C ALA A 180 16.96 1.80 1.00
N LEU A 181 18.19 1.54 0.53
CA LEU A 181 18.73 0.19 0.36
C LEU A 181 18.76 -0.58 1.69
N ALA A 182 19.13 0.09 2.78
CA ALA A 182 19.09 -0.52 4.11
C ALA A 182 17.67 -0.95 4.51
N LEU A 183 16.62 -0.30 4.00
CA LEU A 183 15.22 -0.66 4.25
C LEU A 183 14.69 -1.73 3.30
N GLN A 184 15.34 -2.02 2.17
CA GLN A 184 14.85 -3.03 1.21
C GLN A 184 14.69 -4.41 1.84
N THR A 185 15.53 -4.77 2.82
CA THR A 185 15.39 -6.06 3.50
C THR A 185 14.16 -6.14 4.41
N CYS A 186 13.38 -5.07 4.56
CA CYS A 186 12.09 -5.09 5.24
C CYS A 186 10.95 -5.56 4.34
N VAL A 187 11.15 -5.58 3.02
CA VAL A 187 10.18 -6.11 2.07
C VAL A 187 10.15 -7.63 2.18
N GLY A 188 8.94 -8.21 2.28
CA GLY A 188 8.75 -9.66 2.38
C GLY A 188 9.22 -10.27 3.70
N VAL A 189 9.50 -9.46 4.73
CA VAL A 189 9.74 -9.98 6.08
C VAL A 189 8.41 -10.45 6.67
N ASP A 190 8.31 -11.75 6.98
CA ASP A 190 7.20 -12.32 7.73
C ASP A 190 7.69 -12.73 9.13
N THR A 191 7.12 -12.12 10.17
CA THR A 191 7.37 -12.51 11.57
C THR A 191 6.39 -13.60 12.05
N GLY A 192 5.77 -14.33 11.11
CA GLY A 192 4.76 -15.36 11.35
C GLY A 192 3.35 -14.81 11.57
N ARG A 193 3.10 -13.51 11.34
CA ARG A 193 1.75 -12.93 11.42
C ARG A 193 0.95 -13.15 10.14
N LEU A 194 1.59 -13.23 8.98
CA LEU A 194 0.89 -13.54 7.73
C LEU A 194 0.27 -14.95 7.79
N GLY A 195 0.99 -15.91 8.39
CA GLY A 195 0.46 -17.25 8.65
C GLY A 195 -0.75 -17.31 9.59
N ARG A 196 -0.95 -16.29 10.44
CA ARG A 196 -2.06 -16.20 11.42
C ARG A 196 -3.25 -15.35 10.93
N ALA A 197 -3.16 -14.72 9.77
CA ALA A 197 -4.23 -13.89 9.21
C ALA A 197 -5.29 -14.70 8.44
N ARG A 198 -5.31 -16.02 8.62
CA ARG A 198 -6.24 -16.98 8.00
C ARG A 198 -7.49 -17.18 8.86
#